data_AF-A0A0G0L1Q3-F1
#
_entry.id   AF-A0A0G0L1Q3-F1
#
_cell.length_a   1.000
_cell.length_b   1.000
_cell.length_c   1.000
_cell.angle_alpha   90.00
_cell.angle_beta   90.00
_cell.angle_gamma   90.00
#
_symmetry.space_group_name_H-M   'P 1'
#
loop_
_entity.id
_entity.type
_entity.pdbx_description
1 polymer ?
#
loop_
_entity_poly.entity_id
_entity_poly.type
_entity_poly.pdbx_seq_one_letter_code
_entity_poly.pdbx_strand_id
1 'polypeptide(L)' 'MNSISISQLKINPSKAISEALDYPIAVENRNKIEGYLLGKDLYEKIVAFIEDNIDRKVN' A
#
# COMPACT_ATOMS: atom_id res chain seq x y z
N MET A 1 3.40 11.65 -1.39
CA MET A 1 3.03 10.35 -0.79
C MET A 1 2.27 10.66 0.47
N ASN A 2 0.99 10.27 0.56
CA ASN A 2 0.18 10.54 1.74
C ASN A 2 0.55 9.55 2.85
N SER A 3 0.55 10.02 4.10
CA SER A 3 0.73 9.17 5.26
C SER A 3 -0.39 9.37 6.29
N ILE A 4 -0.71 8.30 7.01
CA ILE A 4 -1.66 8.29 8.12
C ILE A 4 -1.02 7.63 9.32
N SER A 5 -1.39 8.07 10.52
CA SER A 5 -0.99 7.37 11.74
C SER A 5 -1.76 6.05 11.91
N ILE A 6 -1.14 5.09 12.61
CA ILE A 6 -1.78 3.84 13.00
C ILE A 6 -3.07 4.07 13.81
N SER A 7 -3.15 5.16 14.57
CA SER A 7 -4.35 5.56 15.31
C SER A 7 -5.47 5.99 14.38
N GLN A 8 -5.18 6.81 13.36
CA GLN A 8 -6.18 7.22 12.36
C GLN A 8 -6.72 6.03 11.56
N LEU A 9 -5.84 5.11 11.16
CA LEU A 9 -6.22 3.86 10.49
C LEU A 9 -7.19 3.04 11.35
N LYS A 10 -6.94 2.93 12.66
CA LYS A 10 -7.80 2.21 13.60
C LYS A 10 -9.15 2.88 13.84
N ILE A 11 -9.18 4.21 13.85
CA ILE A 11 -10.42 4.99 14.09
C ILE A 11 -11.36 4.89 12.90
N ASN A 12 -10.85 4.98 11.67
CA ASN A 12 -11.68 4.93 10.47
C ASN A 12 -10.99 4.17 9.32
N PRO A 13 -11.00 2.83 9.36
CA PRO A 13 -10.34 2.01 8.35
C PRO A 13 -10.96 2.18 6.97
N SER A 14 -12.30 2.34 6.87
CA SER A 14 -12.99 2.49 5.59
C SER A 14 -12.55 3.73 4.83
N LYS A 15 -12.38 4.87 5.53
CA LYS A 15 -11.87 6.10 4.92
C LYS A 15 -10.44 5.90 4.41
N ALA A 16 -9.57 5.34 5.24
CA ALA A 16 -8.18 5.06 4.87
C ALA A 16 -8.07 4.14 3.64
N ILE A 17 -8.93 3.10 3.57
CA ILE A 17 -8.99 2.20 2.41
C ILE A 17 -9.43 2.94 1.15
N SER A 18 -10.45 3.82 1.24
CA SER A 18 -10.91 4.58 0.07
C SER A 18 -9.85 5.56 -0.44
N GLU A 19 -9.06 6.15 0.45
CA GLU A 19 -7.97 7.06 0.09
C GLU A 19 -6.78 6.32 -0.54
N ALA A 20 -6.64 5.01 -0.29
CA ALA A 20 -5.55 4.16 -0.77
C ALA A 20 -5.83 3.46 -2.11
N LEU A 21 -6.98 3.71 -2.75
CA LEU A 21 -7.40 3.01 -3.98
C LEU A 21 -6.46 3.29 -5.15
N ASP A 22 -6.19 4.57 -5.43
CA ASP A 22 -5.38 4.98 -6.59
C ASP A 22 -3.88 5.06 -6.26
N TYR A 23 -3.53 5.37 -5.01
CA TYR A 23 -2.15 5.54 -4.58
C TYR A 23 -1.88 4.91 -3.21
N PRO A 24 -0.67 4.35 -2.98
CA PRO A 24 -0.28 3.82 -1.68
C PRO A 24 -0.30 4.90 -0.60
N ILE A 25 -0.79 4.54 0.58
CA ILE A 25 -0.72 5.37 1.78
C ILE A 25 0.28 4.77 2.76
N ALA A 26 1.24 5.56 3.21
CA ALA A 26 2.17 5.12 4.25
C ALA A 26 1.47 5.12 5.62
N VAL A 27 1.61 4.03 6.37
CA VAL A 27 1.10 3.90 7.73
C VAL A 27 2.24 4.12 8.71
N GLU A 28 2.11 5.16 9.52
CA GLU A 28 3.13 5.57 10.47
C GLU A 28 2.76 5.20 11.91
N ASN A 29 3.74 4.73 12.67
CA ASN A 29 3.67 4.56 14.11
C ASN A 29 4.85 5.28 14.75
N ARG A 30 4.59 6.23 15.66
CA ARG A 30 5.64 7.03 16.33
C ARG A 30 6.67 7.61 15.34
N ASN A 31 6.18 8.22 14.26
CA ASN A 31 6.98 8.84 13.18
C ASN A 31 7.85 7.87 12.37
N LYS A 32 7.56 6.56 12.43
CA LYS A 32 8.21 5.54 11.62
C LYS A 32 7.18 4.88 10.71
N ILE A 33 7.51 4.77 9.42
CA ILE A 33 6.70 4.02 8.46
C ILE A 33 6.82 2.53 8.79
N GLU A 34 5.71 1.90 9.16
CA GLU A 34 5.65 0.48 9.50
C GLU A 34 4.93 -0.34 8.42
N GLY A 35 4.26 0.31 7.46
CA GLY A 35 3.59 -0.37 6.37
C GLY A 35 3.02 0.57 5.33
N TYR A 36 2.46 -0.01 4.27
CA TYR A 36 1.74 0.70 3.22
C TYR A 36 0.38 0.07 3.02
N LEU A 37 -0.66 0.91 2.97
CA LEU A 37 -1.99 0.50 2.59
C LEU A 37 -2.14 0.68 1.08
N LEU A 38 -2.67 -0.34 0.42
CA LEU A 38 -2.85 -0.41 -1.02
C LEU A 38 -4.27 -0.87 -1.32
N GLY A 39 -4.90 -0.27 -2.34
CA GLY A 39 -6.07 -0.85 -2.97
C GLY A 39 -5.73 -2.23 -3.57
N LYS A 40 -6.71 -3.14 -3.56
CA LYS A 40 -6.55 -4.51 -4.07
C LYS A 40 -6.02 -4.51 -5.51
N ASP A 41 -6.67 -3.78 -6.41
CA ASP A 41 -6.31 -3.79 -7.83
C ASP A 41 -4.91 -3.23 -8.08
N LEU A 42 -4.47 -2.25 -7.28
CA LEU A 42 -3.11 -1.72 -7.35
C LEU A 42 -2.09 -2.76 -6.86
N TYR A 43 -2.38 -3.43 -5.75
CA TYR A 43 -1.53 -4.50 -5.23
C TYR A 43 -1.33 -5.63 -6.25
N GLU A 44 -2.40 -6.14 -6.84
CA GLU A 44 -2.34 -7.21 -7.86
C GLU A 44 -1.49 -6.81 -9.07
N LYS A 45 -1.65 -5.56 -9.57
CA LYS A 45 -0.84 -5.04 -10.68
C LYS A 45 0.65 -4.95 -10.34
N ILE A 46 0.99 -4.54 -9.11
CA ILE A 46 2.38 -4.47 -8.65
C ILE A 46 2.99 -5.86 -8.58
N VAL A 47 2.28 -6.83 -8.00
CA VAL A 47 2.74 -8.21 -7.87
C VAL A 47 2.96 -8.83 -9.24
N ALA A 48 1.96 -8.77 -10.14
CA ALA A 48 2.07 -9.30 -11.49
C ALA A 48 3.24 -8.68 -12.26
N PHE A 49 3.44 -7.36 -12.14
CA PHE A 49 4.60 -6.70 -12.77
C PHE A 49 5.93 -7.22 -12.22
N ILE A 50 6.05 -7.41 -10.90
CA ILE A 50 7.27 -7.92 -10.28
C ILE A 50 7.54 -9.36 -10.71
N GLU A 51 6.52 -10.23 -10.70
CA GLU A 51 6.60 -11.62 -11.13
C GLU A 51 7.05 -11.72 -12.59
N ASP A 52 6.39 -10.99 -13.50
CA ASP A 52 6.77 -10.91 -14.92
C ASP A 52 8.24 -10.49 -15.11
N ASN A 53 8.72 -9.55 -14.29
CA ASN A 53 10.10 -9.06 -14.37
C ASN A 53 11.12 -10.08 -13.82
N ILE A 54 10.75 -10.86 -12.80
CA ILE A 54 11.60 -11.93 -12.26
C ILE A 54 11.70 -13.04 -13.28
N ASP A 55 10.58 -13.49 -13.87
CA ASP A 55 10.55 -14.57 -14.84
C ASP A 55 11.33 -14.24 -16.12
N ARG A 56 11.26 -12.99 -16.59
CA ARG A 56 12.06 -12.52 -17.75
C ARG A 56 13.56 -12.47 -17.48
N LYS A 57 14.01 -12.35 -16.23
CA LYS A 57 15.45 -12.34 -15.90
C LYS A 57 16.05 -13.73 -15.77
N VAL A 58 15.20 -14.75 -15.56
CA VAL A 58 15.62 -16.14 -15.38
C VAL A 58 15.66 -16.91 -16.71
N ASN A 59 15.01 -16.39 -17.75
CA ASN A 59 15.05 -16.90 -19.13
C ASN A 59 16.06 -16.13 -20.00
#